data_AF-A0A453BE66-F1
#
_entry.id   AF-A0A453BE66-F1
#
_cell.length_a   1.000
_cell.length_b   1.000
_cell.length_c   1.000
_cell.angle_alpha   90.00
_cell.angle_beta   90.00
_cell.angle_gamma   90.00
#
_symmetry.space_group_name_H-M   'P 1'
#
loop_
_entity.id
_entity.type
_entity.pdbx_description
1 polymer ?
#
loop_
_entity_poly.entity_id
_entity_poly.type
_entity_poly.pdbx_seq_one_letter_code
_entity_poly.pdbx_strand_id
1 'polypeptide(L)'
;IVQKEAVQTEKAPAALGPYSQAIKANNLVFVSGVLGLNPETGKFVSESVEEQTEQVMKNMGEILKASGASYSSVVKTTIMVSGPTGFQERERDLC
;
A
#
# COMPACT_ATOMS: atom_id res chain seq x y z
N ILE A 1 7.01 -0.92 27.40
CA ILE A 1 5.89 -0.47 26.52
C ILE A 1 6.47 -0.32 25.12
N VAL A 2 5.81 -0.84 24.09
CA VAL A 2 6.27 -0.71 22.69
C VAL A 2 5.99 0.72 22.23
N GLN A 3 7.00 1.41 21.71
CA GLN A 3 6.83 2.74 21.11
C GLN A 3 6.27 2.58 19.70
N LYS A 4 5.15 3.26 19.41
CA LYS A 4 4.55 3.29 18.07
C LYS A 4 4.84 4.62 17.40
N GLU A 5 5.20 4.58 16.12
CA GLU A 5 5.45 5.74 15.29
C GLU A 5 4.55 5.67 14.05
N ALA A 6 3.85 6.76 13.75
CA ALA A 6 3.01 6.85 12.56
C ALA A 6 3.86 7.22 11.35
N VAL A 7 3.74 6.45 10.28
CA VAL A 7 4.42 6.72 9.00
C VAL A 7 3.48 7.54 8.13
N GLN A 8 4.02 8.63 7.57
CA GLN A 8 3.31 9.54 6.67
C GLN A 8 4.21 9.97 5.52
N THR A 9 3.67 10.04 4.31
CA THR A 9 4.30 10.59 3.12
C THR A 9 3.27 11.26 2.21
N GLU A 10 3.66 12.36 1.59
CA GLU A 10 2.86 13.07 0.58
C GLU A 10 2.85 12.35 -0.78
N LYS A 11 3.75 11.38 -0.97
CA LYS A 11 3.90 10.61 -2.22
C LYS A 11 3.00 9.38 -2.31
N ALA A 12 2.19 9.15 -1.28
CA ALA A 12 1.16 8.12 -1.25
C ALA A 12 -0.17 8.77 -0.82
N PRO A 13 -1.33 8.18 -1.17
CA PRO A 13 -2.63 8.72 -0.82
C PRO A 13 -2.74 8.98 0.69
N ALA A 14 -3.26 10.15 1.04
CA ALA A 14 -3.49 10.50 2.43
C ALA A 14 -4.42 9.49 3.11
N ALA A 15 -4.22 9.26 4.41
CA ALA A 15 -5.13 8.43 5.18
C ALA A 15 -6.47 9.16 5.36
N LEU A 16 -7.50 8.72 4.64
CA LEU A 16 -8.84 9.30 4.66
C LEU A 16 -9.66 8.68 5.80
N GLY A 17 -9.32 9.00 7.05
CA GLY A 17 -10.04 8.53 8.24
C GLY A 17 -9.15 8.39 9.48
N PRO A 18 -9.64 7.77 10.57
CA PRO A 18 -8.89 7.60 11.81
C PRO A 18 -7.87 6.45 11.72
N TYR A 19 -7.01 6.47 10.70
CA TYR A 19 -5.93 5.50 10.49
C TYR A 19 -4.65 6.20 9.99
N SER A 20 -3.53 5.48 9.97
CA SER A 20 -2.25 5.96 9.42
C SER A 20 -1.85 5.12 8.21
N GLN A 21 -1.07 5.67 7.27
CA GLN A 21 -0.61 4.92 6.10
C GLN A 21 0.17 3.65 6.50
N ALA A 22 1.02 3.77 7.53
CA ALA A 22 1.56 2.63 8.26
C ALA A 22 1.85 3.02 9.72
N ILE A 23 1.99 2.02 10.58
CA ILE A 23 2.51 2.17 11.94
C ILE A 23 3.78 1.33 12.07
N LYS A 24 4.86 1.96 12.51
CA LYS A 24 6.08 1.28 12.93
C LYS A 24 6.00 0.97 14.42
N ALA A 25 6.24 -0.28 14.78
CA ALA A 25 6.28 -0.76 16.15
C ALA A 25 7.51 -1.66 16.31
N ASN A 26 8.55 -1.13 16.98
CA ASN A 26 9.89 -1.74 17.00
C ASN A 26 10.42 -2.01 15.58
N ASN A 27 10.67 -3.29 15.26
CA ASN A 27 11.25 -3.75 13.98
C ASN A 27 10.17 -4.16 12.96
N LEU A 28 8.89 -3.97 13.29
CA LEU A 28 7.77 -4.31 12.41
C LEU A 28 7.12 -3.04 11.88
N VAL A 29 6.74 -3.08 10.60
CA VAL A 29 5.95 -2.04 9.94
C VAL A 29 4.64 -2.67 9.52
N PHE A 30 3.54 -2.15 10.07
CA PHE A 30 2.19 -2.53 9.70
C PHE A 30 1.65 -1.51 8.71
N VAL A 31 1.61 -1.89 7.44
CA VAL A 31 1.08 -1.07 6.36
C VAL A 31 -0.44 -1.24 6.31
N SER A 32 -1.17 -0.13 6.22
CA SER A 32 -2.63 -0.15 6.02
C SER A 32 -3.00 -0.67 4.64
N GLY A 33 -4.30 -0.85 4.38
CA GLY A 33 -4.77 -1.15 3.02
C GLY A 33 -4.33 -0.07 2.04
N VAL A 34 -3.61 -0.47 0.99
CA VAL A 34 -3.14 0.43 -0.07
C VAL A 34 -4.07 0.27 -1.28
N LEU A 35 -4.56 1.40 -1.79
CA LEU A 35 -5.45 1.47 -2.94
C LEU A 35 -4.72 2.04 -4.16
N GLY A 36 -5.23 1.73 -5.35
CA GLY A 36 -4.76 2.24 -6.65
C GLY A 36 -5.18 3.69 -6.90
N LEU A 37 -5.09 4.54 -5.87
CA LEU A 37 -5.41 5.96 -5.97
C LEU A 37 -4.18 6.75 -6.41
N ASN A 38 -4.38 7.76 -7.24
CA ASN A 38 -3.38 8.77 -7.52
C ASN A 38 -3.24 9.68 -6.27
N PRO A 39 -2.03 9.84 -5.71
CA PRO A 39 -1.81 10.63 -4.49
C PRO A 39 -2.13 12.12 -4.65
N GLU A 40 -2.03 12.67 -5.86
CA GLU A 40 -2.31 14.08 -6.15
C GLU A 40 -3.81 14.35 -6.24
N THR A 41 -4.57 13.44 -6.85
CA THR A 41 -6.00 13.64 -7.12
C THR A 41 -6.92 12.97 -6.11
N GLY A 42 -6.42 11.98 -5.38
CA GLY A 42 -7.21 11.15 -4.47
C GLY A 42 -8.23 10.24 -5.16
N LYS A 43 -8.14 10.06 -6.47
CA LYS A 43 -9.05 9.22 -7.28
C LYS A 43 -8.34 7.98 -7.81
N PHE A 44 -9.09 6.94 -8.17
CA PHE A 44 -8.53 5.78 -8.85
C PHE A 44 -7.86 6.19 -10.16
N VAL A 45 -6.72 5.57 -10.45
CA VAL A 45 -5.97 5.86 -11.69
C VAL A 45 -6.72 5.42 -12.94
N SER A 46 -7.50 4.36 -12.84
CA SER A 46 -8.41 3.89 -13.89
C SER A 46 -9.37 2.82 -13.36
N GLU A 47 -10.23 2.31 -14.23
CA GLU A 47 -11.10 1.15 -13.99
C GLU A 47 -10.38 -0.19 -14.24
N SER A 48 -9.17 -0.18 -14.82
CA SER A 48 -8.38 -1.38 -15.07
C SER A 48 -7.74 -1.88 -13.77
N VAL A 49 -7.83 -3.19 -13.55
CA VAL A 49 -7.24 -3.84 -12.40
C VAL A 49 -5.72 -3.78 -12.44
N GLU A 50 -5.13 -3.92 -13.62
CA GLU A 50 -3.69 -3.90 -13.87
C GLU A 50 -3.10 -2.54 -13.50
N GLU A 51 -3.66 -1.46 -14.03
CA GLU A 51 -3.21 -0.10 -13.75
C GLU A 51 -3.42 0.28 -12.28
N GLN A 52 -4.53 -0.14 -11.67
CA GLN A 52 -4.72 0.01 -10.22
C GLN A 52 -3.67 -0.77 -9.42
N THR A 53 -3.30 -1.98 -9.85
CA THR A 53 -2.29 -2.81 -9.18
C THR A 53 -0.92 -2.17 -9.25
N GLU A 54 -0.53 -1.64 -10.41
CA GLU A 54 0.71 -0.87 -10.54
C GLU A 54 0.73 0.34 -9.60
N GLN A 55 -0.39 1.06 -9.50
CA GLN A 55 -0.50 2.21 -8.62
C GLN A 55 -0.46 1.79 -7.14
N VAL A 56 -1.11 0.69 -6.76
CA VAL A 56 -1.01 0.11 -5.41
C VAL A 56 0.45 -0.16 -5.06
N MET A 57 1.20 -0.79 -5.97
CA MET A 57 2.62 -1.06 -5.76
C MET A 57 3.38 0.26 -5.59
N LYS A 58 3.27 1.22 -6.53
CA LYS A 58 3.91 2.56 -6.41
C LYS A 58 3.64 3.22 -5.05
N ASN A 59 2.37 3.25 -4.62
CA ASN A 59 1.96 3.81 -3.34
C ASN A 59 2.56 3.05 -2.14
N MET A 60 2.54 1.71 -2.17
CA MET A 60 3.13 0.87 -1.13
C MET A 60 4.64 1.10 -1.03
N GLY A 61 5.34 1.21 -2.16
CA GLY A 61 6.77 1.51 -2.21
C GLY A 61 7.13 2.82 -1.52
N GLU A 62 6.35 3.88 -1.74
CA GLU A 62 6.57 5.17 -1.08
C GLU A 62 6.28 5.12 0.44
N ILE A 63 5.27 4.35 0.87
CA ILE A 63 5.00 4.13 2.31
C ILE A 63 6.14 3.33 2.96
N LEU A 64 6.60 2.26 2.32
CA LEU A 64 7.73 1.46 2.80
C LEU A 64 8.99 2.32 2.92
N LYS A 65 9.30 3.11 1.90
CA LYS A 65 10.44 4.04 1.91
C LYS A 65 10.34 5.05 3.06
N ALA A 66 9.16 5.63 3.29
CA ALA A 66 8.92 6.55 4.41
C ALA A 66 9.11 5.88 5.78
N SER A 67 8.87 4.57 5.89
CA SER A 67 9.12 3.79 7.11
C SER A 67 10.59 3.36 7.31
N GLY A 68 11.45 3.60 6.31
CA GLY A 68 12.83 3.11 6.27
C GLY A 68 12.98 1.65 5.80
N ALA A 69 11.94 1.10 5.18
CA ALA A 69 11.89 -0.25 4.62
C ALA A 69 11.87 -0.22 3.09
N SER A 70 11.89 -1.40 2.48
CA SER A 70 11.75 -1.61 1.04
C SER A 70 10.95 -2.88 0.76
N TYR A 71 10.66 -3.18 -0.50
CA TYR A 71 9.98 -4.43 -0.88
C TYR A 71 10.68 -5.69 -0.39
N SER A 72 12.02 -5.70 -0.31
CA SER A 72 12.76 -6.85 0.21
C SER A 72 12.55 -7.08 1.71
N SER A 73 11.97 -6.11 2.42
CA SER A 73 11.59 -6.23 3.84
C SER A 73 10.19 -6.82 4.03
N VAL A 74 9.42 -7.00 2.95
CA VAL A 74 8.04 -7.49 3.01
C VAL A 74 8.04 -9.00 3.21
N VAL A 75 7.51 -9.45 4.35
CA VAL A 75 7.42 -10.87 4.70
C VAL A 75 6.01 -11.45 4.51
N LYS A 76 5.00 -10.59 4.39
CA LYS A 76 3.59 -10.98 4.22
C LYS A 76 2.82 -9.84 3.56
N THR A 77 1.98 -10.18 2.59
CA THR A 77 0.98 -9.28 2.01
C THR A 77 -0.40 -9.94 2.07
N THR A 78 -1.45 -9.13 2.12
CA THR A 78 -2.84 -9.59 1.98
C THR A 78 -3.46 -8.79 0.86
N ILE A 79 -3.92 -9.47 -0.18
CA ILE A 79 -4.42 -8.86 -1.40
C ILE A 79 -5.93 -9.08 -1.44
N MET A 80 -6.68 -7.99 -1.45
CA MET A 80 -8.14 -8.00 -1.51
C MET A 80 -8.57 -7.54 -2.89
N VAL A 81 -9.44 -8.35 -3.49
CA VAL A 81 -9.90 -8.16 -4.87
C VAL A 81 -11.42 -8.11 -4.88
N SER A 82 -11.97 -7.13 -5.59
CA SER A 82 -13.39 -7.09 -5.90
C SER A 82 -13.69 -7.93 -7.14
N GLY A 83 -14.48 -8.99 -6.98
CA GLY A 83 -15.03 -9.79 -8.08
C GLY A 83 -14.35 -11.16 -8.30
N PRO A 84 -15.09 -12.15 -8.86
CA PRO A 84 -14.63 -13.53 -9.01
C PRO A 84 -13.53 -13.73 -10.07
N THR A 85 -13.44 -12.82 -11.06
CA THR A 85 -12.48 -12.89 -12.18
C THR A 85 -11.12 -12.28 -11.87
N GLY A 86 -10.99 -11.48 -10.82
CA GLY A 86 -9.79 -10.68 -10.59
C GLY A 86 -8.59 -11.45 -9.98
N PHE A 87 -8.75 -12.70 -9.55
CA PHE A 87 -7.69 -13.42 -8.82
C PHE A 87 -6.62 -14.02 -9.75
N GLN A 88 -7.00 -14.44 -10.96
CA GLN A 88 -6.16 -15.29 -11.81
C GLN A 88 -5.13 -14.53 -12.66
N GLU A 89 -5.34 -13.23 -12.86
CA GLU A 89 -4.47 -12.37 -13.69
C GLU A 89 -3.26 -11.83 -12.92
N ARG A 90 -3.23 -11.97 -11.58
CA ARG A 90 -2.38 -11.15 -10.70
C ARG A 90 -1.11 -11.79 -10.14
N GLU A 91 -0.99 -13.12 -10.10
CA GLU A 91 0.23 -13.74 -9.52
C GLU A 91 1.52 -13.39 -10.28
N ARG A 92 1.39 -12.89 -11.51
CA ARG A 92 2.53 -12.59 -12.38
C ARG A 92 3.20 -11.24 -12.13
N ASP A 93 2.47 -10.28 -11.57
CA ASP A 93 2.96 -8.88 -11.42
C ASP A 93 3.29 -8.52 -9.95
N LEU A 94 3.10 -9.47 -9.03
CA LEU A 94 3.25 -9.28 -7.58
C LEU A 94 4.58 -9.75 -6.99
N CYS A 95 5.54 -10.14 -7.83
CA CYS A 95 6.91 -10.46 -7.41
C CYS A 95 7.95 -9.93 -8.39
#